data_AF-A0A7S2VET4-F1
#
_entry.id   AF-A0A7S2VET4-F1
#
_cell.length_a   1.000
_cell.length_b   1.000
_cell.length_c   1.000
_cell.angle_alpha   90.00
_cell.angle_beta   90.00
_cell.angle_gamma   90.00
#
_symmetry.space_group_name_H-M   'P 1'
#
loop_
_entity.id
_entity.type
_entity.pdbx_description
1 polymer ?
#
loop_
_entity_poly.entity_id
_entity_poly.type
_entity_poly.pdbx_seq_one_letter_code
_entity_poly.pdbx_strand_id
1 'polypeptide(L)'
;VDHATSAYDLNYIGLDGNIGCMVNGAGLAMSTMDIIQLKGGSPANFLDVGGGANEEQVQKAFEILNADEKVEAILVNIFGGIMRCDIIATGIINAAKEIGISKPIVIRLQGTNVEAAKKLIQECGFKFILANDLEDAAQKAVGVADIAAQAAKIEVGVTFD
;
A
#
# COMPACT_ATOMS: atom_id res chain seq x y z
N VAL A 1 10.23 18.00 0.30
CA VAL A 1 8.77 17.88 0.14
C VAL A 1 8.50 17.93 -1.34
N ASP A 2 8.16 16.79 -1.94
CA ASP A 2 7.88 16.72 -3.38
C ASP A 2 6.67 17.59 -3.72
N HIS A 3 6.82 18.49 -4.69
CA HIS A 3 5.80 19.51 -4.99
C HIS A 3 4.52 18.92 -5.60
N ALA A 4 4.57 17.69 -6.13
CA ALA A 4 3.41 17.00 -6.71
C ALA A 4 2.43 16.44 -5.66
N THR A 5 2.89 16.17 -4.43
CA THR A 5 2.05 15.59 -3.36
C THR A 5 1.33 16.66 -2.54
N SER A 6 1.93 17.85 -2.43
CA SER A 6 1.33 18.99 -1.72
C SER A 6 0.04 19.49 -2.36
N ALA A 7 -0.15 19.27 -3.67
CA ALA A 7 -1.39 19.63 -4.37
C ALA A 7 -2.59 18.76 -3.97
N TYR A 8 -2.34 17.58 -3.40
CA TYR A 8 -3.38 16.59 -3.01
C TYR A 8 -3.44 16.38 -1.50
N ASP A 9 -2.81 17.26 -0.72
CA ASP A 9 -2.75 17.17 0.75
C ASP A 9 -2.20 15.82 1.25
N LEU A 10 -1.21 15.27 0.53
CA LEU A 10 -0.50 14.05 0.87
C LEU A 10 0.83 14.36 1.55
N ASN A 11 1.07 13.78 2.72
CA ASN A 11 2.34 13.90 3.41
C ASN A 11 3.28 12.79 2.92
N TYR A 12 4.10 13.09 1.91
CA TYR A 12 5.01 12.14 1.28
C TYR A 12 6.49 12.53 1.46
N ILE A 13 7.32 11.54 1.80
CA ILE A 13 8.79 11.64 1.80
C ILE A 13 9.34 10.36 1.20
N GLY A 14 10.07 10.47 0.08
CA GLY A 14 10.80 9.34 -0.51
C GLY A 14 11.99 8.90 0.33
N LEU A 15 12.26 7.60 0.33
CA LEU A 15 13.39 6.92 0.96
C LEU A 15 14.09 6.01 -0.07
N ASP A 16 15.09 5.25 0.36
CA ASP A 16 15.89 4.39 -0.52
C ASP A 16 15.52 2.90 -0.49
N GLY A 17 14.42 2.55 0.19
CA GLY A 17 13.92 1.18 0.24
C GLY A 17 13.14 0.74 -1.00
N ASN A 18 12.52 -0.43 -0.90
CA ASN A 18 11.83 -1.10 -1.99
C ASN A 18 10.37 -1.51 -1.66
N ILE A 19 9.89 -1.22 -0.45
CA ILE A 19 8.50 -1.48 -0.06
C ILE A 19 7.78 -0.14 0.09
N GLY A 20 6.89 0.15 -0.86
CA GLY A 20 6.05 1.33 -0.84
C GLY A 20 5.03 1.24 0.28
N CYS A 21 4.85 2.30 1.06
CA CYS A 21 3.90 2.34 2.17
C CYS A 21 2.78 3.34 1.85
N MET A 22 1.52 2.97 2.07
CA MET A 22 0.39 3.89 2.09
C MET A 22 -0.39 3.69 3.39
N VAL A 23 -0.41 4.73 4.24
CA VAL A 23 -0.92 4.64 5.61
C VAL A 23 -1.76 5.86 5.95
N ASN A 24 -2.70 5.73 6.89
CA ASN A 24 -3.41 6.88 7.47
C ASN A 24 -2.91 7.16 8.91
N GLY A 25 -2.50 8.41 9.14
CA GLY A 25 -1.91 8.91 10.37
C GLY A 25 -0.38 8.72 10.42
N ALA A 26 0.34 9.83 10.60
CA ALA A 26 1.80 9.86 10.66
C ALA A 26 2.42 8.88 11.67
N GLY A 27 1.82 8.70 12.85
CA GLY A 27 2.30 7.73 13.84
C GLY A 27 2.24 6.30 13.34
N LEU A 28 1.12 5.92 12.70
CA LEU A 28 0.97 4.59 12.10
C LEU A 28 1.91 4.41 10.90
N ALA A 29 2.14 5.46 10.11
CA ALA A 29 3.07 5.44 8.99
C ALA A 29 4.50 5.14 9.47
N MET A 30 4.96 5.84 10.52
CA MET A 30 6.27 5.56 11.15
C MET A 30 6.34 4.13 11.69
N SER A 31 5.35 3.67 12.44
CA SER A 31 5.34 2.29 12.96
C SER A 31 5.29 1.23 11.86
N THR A 32 4.69 1.52 10.71
CA THR A 32 4.65 0.63 9.55
C THR A 32 6.04 0.49 8.92
N MET A 33 6.75 1.60 8.76
CA MET A 33 8.14 1.58 8.29
C MET A 33 9.06 0.84 9.26
N ASP A 34 8.92 1.09 10.56
CA ASP A 34 9.71 0.44 11.60
C ASP A 34 9.53 -1.09 11.57
N ILE A 35 8.28 -1.56 11.47
CA ILE A 35 8.03 -3.01 11.45
C ILE A 35 8.52 -3.67 10.15
N ILE A 36 8.42 -2.99 9.00
CA ILE A 36 9.01 -3.48 7.74
C ILE A 36 10.51 -3.70 7.94
N GLN A 37 11.20 -2.73 8.53
CA GLN A 37 12.62 -2.82 8.79
C GLN A 37 12.96 -3.92 9.82
N LEU A 38 12.15 -4.07 10.88
CA LEU A 38 12.28 -5.16 11.85
C LEU A 38 12.08 -6.55 11.22
N LYS A 39 11.30 -6.65 10.13
CA LYS A 39 11.12 -7.89 9.35
C LYS A 39 12.15 -8.07 8.24
N GLY A 40 13.15 -7.20 8.15
CA GLY A 40 14.26 -7.31 7.19
C GLY A 40 14.00 -6.67 5.83
N GLY A 41 12.87 -6.00 5.64
CA GLY A 41 12.61 -5.18 4.45
C GLY A 41 13.15 -3.77 4.55
N SER A 42 12.96 -2.98 3.50
CA SER A 42 13.36 -1.57 3.47
C SER A 42 12.19 -0.70 2.97
N PRO A 43 11.65 0.22 3.80
CA PRO A 43 10.56 1.10 3.38
C PRO A 43 11.05 2.10 2.31
N ALA A 44 10.33 2.19 1.20
CA ALA A 44 10.64 3.08 0.08
C ALA A 44 10.18 4.52 0.30
N ASN A 45 9.25 4.75 1.23
CA ASN A 45 8.72 6.06 1.50
C ASN A 45 8.02 6.13 2.87
N PHE A 46 7.89 7.35 3.38
CA PHE A 46 6.82 7.73 4.28
C PHE A 46 5.66 8.30 3.45
N LEU A 47 4.43 7.85 3.71
CA LEU A 47 3.22 8.43 3.13
C LEU A 47 2.05 8.33 4.12
N ASP A 48 1.55 9.49 4.53
CA ASP A 48 0.32 9.64 5.28
C ASP A 48 -0.76 10.31 4.42
N VAL A 49 -1.83 9.56 4.14
CA VAL A 49 -3.01 10.04 3.37
C VAL A 49 -4.03 10.80 4.24
N GLY A 50 -3.86 10.80 5.56
CA GLY A 50 -4.76 11.44 6.51
C GLY A 50 -5.98 10.58 6.90
N GLY A 51 -6.61 10.92 8.03
CA GLY A 51 -7.76 10.19 8.57
C GLY A 51 -9.09 10.40 7.84
N GLY A 52 -9.13 11.32 6.87
CA GLY A 52 -10.31 11.65 6.08
C GLY A 52 -10.06 11.54 4.57
N ALA A 53 -9.11 10.70 4.16
CA ALA A 53 -8.70 10.63 2.76
C ALA A 53 -9.89 10.33 1.83
N ASN A 54 -9.93 10.94 0.66
CA ASN A 54 -10.93 10.60 -0.34
C ASN A 54 -10.34 9.63 -1.39
N GLU A 55 -11.18 9.22 -2.33
CA GLU A 55 -10.80 8.29 -3.40
C GLU A 55 -9.67 8.86 -4.30
N GLU A 56 -9.72 10.16 -4.62
CA GLU A 56 -8.70 10.84 -5.43
C GLU A 56 -7.33 10.83 -4.75
N GLN A 57 -7.28 11.06 -3.43
CA GLN A 57 -6.05 11.00 -2.64
C GLN A 57 -5.46 9.59 -2.62
N VAL A 58 -6.30 8.56 -2.50
CA VAL A 58 -5.88 7.16 -2.57
C VAL A 58 -5.33 6.84 -3.95
N GLN A 59 -6.02 7.25 -5.02
CA GLN A 59 -5.57 7.06 -6.39
C GLN A 59 -4.21 7.72 -6.63
N LYS A 60 -4.04 8.98 -6.21
CA LYS A 60 -2.78 9.70 -6.37
C LYS A 60 -1.63 9.06 -5.60
N ALA A 61 -1.90 8.59 -4.38
CA ALA A 61 -0.95 7.81 -3.61
C ALA A 61 -0.50 6.57 -4.38
N PHE A 62 -1.43 5.82 -4.97
CA PHE A 62 -1.10 4.65 -5.80
C PHE A 62 -0.30 5.01 -7.05
N GLU A 63 -0.64 6.10 -7.76
CA GLU A 63 0.14 6.54 -8.93
C GLU A 63 1.61 6.78 -8.56
N ILE A 64 1.85 7.46 -7.43
CA ILE A 64 3.22 7.75 -6.96
C ILE A 64 3.96 6.45 -6.66
N LEU A 65 3.34 5.54 -5.90
CA LEU A 65 3.97 4.27 -5.50
C LEU A 65 4.16 3.30 -6.67
N ASN A 66 3.22 3.28 -7.62
CA ASN A 66 3.28 2.42 -8.80
C ASN A 66 4.33 2.92 -9.81
N ALA A 67 4.53 4.25 -9.91
CA ALA A 67 5.53 4.85 -10.79
C ALA A 67 6.98 4.74 -10.27
N ASP A 68 7.18 4.57 -8.96
CA ASP A 68 8.54 4.50 -8.39
C ASP A 68 9.21 3.15 -8.70
N GLU A 69 10.17 3.13 -9.62
CA GLU A 69 10.89 1.92 -10.06
C GLU A 69 11.62 1.18 -8.92
N LYS A 70 11.94 1.84 -7.80
CA LYS A 70 12.54 1.17 -6.64
C LYS A 70 11.54 0.28 -5.90
N VAL A 71 10.25 0.57 -6.02
CA VAL A 71 9.19 -0.14 -5.28
C VAL A 71 8.90 -1.48 -5.95
N GLU A 72 9.10 -2.56 -5.20
CA GLU A 72 8.88 -3.96 -5.58
C GLU A 72 7.59 -4.52 -4.98
N ALA A 73 7.05 -3.90 -3.93
CA ALA A 73 5.76 -4.23 -3.34
C ALA A 73 5.14 -3.02 -2.65
N ILE A 74 3.81 -2.97 -2.54
CA ILE A 74 3.09 -1.91 -1.85
C ILE A 74 2.38 -2.50 -0.63
N LEU A 75 2.64 -1.94 0.56
CA LEU A 75 1.91 -2.19 1.78
C LEU A 75 0.91 -1.07 2.06
N VAL A 76 -0.37 -1.40 1.97
CA VAL A 76 -1.47 -0.54 2.41
C VAL A 76 -1.86 -0.91 3.84
N ASN A 77 -1.65 -0.01 4.78
CA ASN A 77 -2.02 -0.23 6.18
C ASN A 77 -2.96 0.87 6.66
N ILE A 78 -4.25 0.56 6.74
CA ILE A 78 -5.28 1.54 7.10
C ILE A 78 -6.04 1.10 8.34
N PHE A 79 -6.18 2.02 9.29
CA PHE A 79 -7.04 1.88 10.46
C PHE A 79 -8.24 2.82 10.33
N GLY A 80 -9.40 2.25 10.00
CA GLY A 80 -10.67 2.95 9.87
C GLY A 80 -11.26 3.34 11.22
N GLY A 81 -11.44 4.64 11.43
CA GLY A 81 -12.20 5.20 12.54
C GLY A 81 -13.39 5.98 12.00
N ILE A 82 -13.20 7.30 11.84
CA ILE A 82 -14.14 8.18 11.11
C ILE A 82 -14.23 7.74 9.65
N MET A 83 -13.08 7.41 9.06
CA MET A 83 -13.00 6.80 7.74
C MET A 83 -13.45 5.34 7.78
N ARG A 84 -14.30 4.95 6.83
CA ARG A 84 -14.77 3.58 6.67
C ARG A 84 -13.85 2.79 5.73
N CYS A 85 -13.53 1.57 6.10
CA CYS A 85 -12.64 0.70 5.32
C CYS A 85 -13.21 0.34 3.94
N ASP A 86 -14.54 0.32 3.77
CA ASP A 86 -15.20 -0.01 2.50
C ASP A 86 -15.02 1.08 1.43
N ILE A 87 -15.02 2.36 1.83
CA ILE A 87 -14.68 3.48 0.94
C ILE A 87 -13.22 3.35 0.48
N ILE A 88 -12.31 3.06 1.40
CA ILE A 88 -10.88 2.85 1.08
C ILE A 88 -10.69 1.66 0.15
N ALA A 89 -11.32 0.53 0.44
CA ALA A 89 -11.27 -0.64 -0.45
C ALA A 89 -11.75 -0.31 -1.86
N THR A 90 -12.83 0.47 -1.97
CA THR A 90 -13.35 0.93 -3.27
C THR A 90 -12.32 1.80 -4.00
N GLY A 91 -11.69 2.75 -3.30
CA GLY A 91 -10.64 3.60 -3.89
C GLY A 91 -9.41 2.80 -4.33
N ILE A 92 -8.98 1.79 -3.57
CA ILE A 92 -7.90 0.87 -3.97
C ILE A 92 -8.28 0.12 -5.25
N ILE A 93 -9.50 -0.43 -5.30
CA ILE A 93 -9.97 -1.21 -6.46
C ILE A 93 -10.08 -0.32 -7.71
N ASN A 94 -10.58 0.90 -7.57
CA ASN A 94 -10.74 1.82 -8.69
C ASN A 94 -9.40 2.33 -9.18
N ALA A 95 -8.49 2.71 -8.27
CA ALA A 95 -7.11 3.03 -8.61
C ALA A 95 -6.47 1.87 -9.40
N ALA A 96 -6.68 0.62 -8.95
CA ALA A 96 -6.13 -0.55 -9.63
C ALA A 96 -6.64 -0.75 -11.06
N LYS A 97 -7.93 -0.48 -11.30
CA LYS A 97 -8.54 -0.55 -12.63
C LYS A 97 -8.04 0.53 -13.56
N GLU A 98 -7.82 1.74 -13.05
CA GLU A 98 -7.48 2.90 -13.86
C GLU A 98 -6.00 2.97 -14.19
N ILE A 99 -5.12 2.73 -13.22
CA ILE A 99 -3.67 2.93 -13.41
C ILE A 99 -2.97 1.67 -13.94
N GLY A 100 -3.56 0.48 -13.75
CA GLY A 100 -2.91 -0.79 -14.01
C GLY A 100 -1.80 -1.08 -12.99
N ILE A 101 -2.04 -2.05 -12.12
CA ILE A 101 -1.09 -2.37 -11.05
C ILE A 101 -0.11 -3.43 -11.54
N SER A 102 1.18 -3.09 -11.52
CA SER A 102 2.28 -4.00 -11.89
C SER A 102 3.00 -4.59 -10.67
N LYS A 103 2.69 -4.12 -9.46
CA LYS A 103 3.38 -4.47 -8.21
C LYS A 103 2.45 -5.23 -7.26
N PRO A 104 2.93 -6.24 -6.53
CA PRO A 104 2.14 -6.94 -5.53
C PRO A 104 1.69 -5.99 -4.42
N ILE A 105 0.41 -6.11 -4.02
CA ILE A 105 -0.17 -5.26 -2.98
C ILE A 105 -0.60 -6.11 -1.80
N VAL A 106 -0.05 -5.78 -0.65
CA VAL A 106 -0.48 -6.29 0.65
C VAL A 106 -1.37 -5.24 1.30
N ILE A 107 -2.56 -5.66 1.72
CA ILE A 107 -3.57 -4.78 2.31
C ILE A 107 -3.90 -5.27 3.71
N ARG A 108 -3.71 -4.39 4.69
CA ARG A 108 -4.18 -4.55 6.05
C ARG A 108 -5.19 -3.45 6.38
N LEU A 109 -6.44 -3.86 6.56
CA LEU A 109 -7.54 -2.99 6.99
C LEU A 109 -7.97 -3.39 8.39
N GLN A 110 -8.20 -2.40 9.26
CA GLN A 110 -8.77 -2.58 10.60
C GLN A 110 -9.80 -1.49 10.89
N GLY A 111 -10.77 -1.77 11.76
CA GLY A 111 -11.75 -0.76 12.21
C GLY A 111 -13.09 -0.77 11.45
N THR A 112 -13.70 0.41 11.29
CA THR A 112 -15.10 0.55 10.82
C THR A 112 -15.32 -0.09 9.44
N ASN A 113 -16.31 -0.99 9.33
CA ASN A 113 -16.69 -1.71 8.11
C ASN A 113 -15.59 -2.59 7.47
N VAL A 114 -14.62 -3.05 8.25
CA VAL A 114 -13.52 -3.90 7.75
C VAL A 114 -14.00 -5.17 7.05
N GLU A 115 -15.05 -5.83 7.53
CA GLU A 115 -15.54 -7.09 6.93
C GLU A 115 -16.17 -6.85 5.55
N ALA A 116 -16.91 -5.75 5.38
CA ALA A 116 -17.42 -5.34 4.08
C ALA A 116 -16.27 -5.00 3.11
N ALA A 117 -15.24 -4.30 3.61
CA ALA A 117 -14.07 -3.95 2.82
C ALA A 117 -13.27 -5.17 2.35
N LYS A 118 -13.04 -6.15 3.22
CA LYS A 118 -12.39 -7.42 2.87
C LYS A 118 -13.18 -8.17 1.80
N LYS A 119 -14.51 -8.21 1.93
CA LYS A 119 -15.38 -8.83 0.93
C LYS A 119 -15.27 -8.13 -0.44
N LEU A 120 -15.29 -6.80 -0.46
CA LEU A 120 -15.07 -6.02 -1.70
C LEU A 120 -13.73 -6.36 -2.36
N ILE A 121 -12.66 -6.42 -1.58
CA ILE A 121 -11.31 -6.77 -2.05
C ILE A 121 -11.27 -8.20 -2.61
N GLN A 122 -11.95 -9.15 -1.96
CA GLN A 122 -11.98 -10.55 -2.43
C GLN A 122 -12.80 -10.72 -3.72
N GLU A 123 -13.83 -9.91 -3.92
CA GLU A 123 -14.74 -10.01 -5.07
C GLU A 123 -14.32 -9.13 -6.26
N CYS A 124 -13.28 -8.29 -6.10
CA CYS A 124 -12.91 -7.30 -7.12
C CYS A 124 -12.18 -7.84 -8.35
N GLY A 125 -11.75 -9.10 -8.33
CA GLY A 125 -11.03 -9.76 -9.43
C GLY A 125 -9.53 -9.49 -9.49
N PHE A 126 -8.98 -8.66 -8.60
CA PHE A 126 -7.53 -8.48 -8.41
C PHE A 126 -7.03 -9.38 -7.27
N LYS A 127 -5.83 -9.98 -7.39
CA LYS A 127 -5.24 -10.76 -6.28
C LYS A 127 -4.49 -9.86 -5.31
N PHE A 128 -5.24 -9.09 -4.55
CA PHE A 128 -4.70 -8.41 -3.39
C PHE A 128 -4.43 -9.37 -2.24
N ILE A 129 -3.32 -9.17 -1.53
CA ILE A 129 -2.92 -10.02 -0.41
C ILE A 129 -3.46 -9.40 0.87
N LEU A 130 -4.49 -10.01 1.45
CA LEU A 130 -5.04 -9.57 2.72
C LEU A 130 -4.16 -10.02 3.90
N ALA A 131 -3.90 -9.08 4.81
CA ALA A 131 -3.21 -9.33 6.07
C ALA A 131 -4.12 -9.09 7.27
N ASN A 132 -3.91 -9.88 8.32
CA ASN A 132 -4.77 -9.89 9.51
C ASN A 132 -4.36 -8.82 10.53
N ASP A 133 -3.05 -8.70 10.75
CA ASP A 133 -2.45 -7.74 11.68
C ASP A 133 -1.21 -7.09 11.06
N LEU A 134 -0.58 -6.19 11.81
CA LEU A 134 0.55 -5.39 11.33
C LEU A 134 1.80 -6.26 11.09
N GLU A 135 2.01 -7.29 11.91
CA GLU A 135 3.17 -8.19 11.79
C GLU A 135 3.03 -9.10 10.57
N ASP A 136 1.86 -9.70 10.37
CA ASP A 136 1.50 -10.49 9.20
C ASP A 136 1.62 -9.65 7.91
N ALA A 137 1.15 -8.40 7.94
CA ALA A 137 1.23 -7.49 6.80
C ALA A 137 2.68 -7.18 6.42
N ALA A 138 3.53 -6.89 7.41
CA ALA A 138 4.94 -6.62 7.19
C ALA A 138 5.66 -7.87 6.63
N GLN A 139 5.45 -9.04 7.24
CA GLN A 139 6.05 -10.29 6.76
C GLN A 139 5.65 -10.61 5.32
N LYS A 140 4.37 -10.47 4.98
CA LYS A 140 3.87 -10.67 3.62
C LYS A 140 4.49 -9.67 2.66
N ALA A 141 4.55 -8.39 3.01
CA ALA A 141 5.11 -7.34 2.16
C ALA A 141 6.58 -7.57 1.85
N VAL A 142 7.38 -7.94 2.87
CA VAL A 142 8.79 -8.29 2.69
C VAL A 142 8.93 -9.54 1.81
N GLY A 143 8.17 -10.58 2.10
CA GLY A 143 8.23 -11.84 1.34
C GLY A 143 7.91 -11.65 -0.14
N VAL A 144 6.86 -10.88 -0.48
CA VAL A 144 6.52 -10.66 -1.90
C VAL A 144 7.45 -9.68 -2.60
N ALA A 145 7.99 -8.68 -1.89
CA ALA A 145 9.02 -7.79 -2.42
C ALA A 145 10.29 -8.59 -2.78
N ASP A 146 10.70 -9.52 -1.92
CA ASP A 146 11.86 -10.37 -2.17
C ASP A 146 11.66 -11.29 -3.38
N ILE A 147 10.44 -11.85 -3.53
CA ILE A 147 10.08 -12.68 -4.70
C ILE A 147 10.13 -11.84 -5.97
N ALA A 148 9.51 -10.66 -5.98
CA ALA A 148 9.48 -9.76 -7.13
C ALA A 148 10.91 -9.34 -7.54
N ALA A 149 11.73 -8.91 -6.58
CA ALA A 149 13.11 -8.51 -6.81
C ALA A 149 13.98 -9.67 -7.33
N GLN A 150 13.77 -10.90 -6.86
CA GLN A 150 14.48 -12.08 -7.37
C GLN A 150 14.06 -12.41 -8.79
N ALA A 151 12.77 -12.36 -9.10
CA ALA A 151 12.26 -12.63 -10.42
C ALA A 151 12.75 -11.61 -11.46
N ALA A 152 12.78 -10.33 -11.09
CA ALA A 152 13.33 -9.26 -11.92
C ALA A 152 14.82 -9.51 -12.25
N LYS A 153 15.62 -9.98 -11.28
CA LYS A 153 17.05 -10.29 -11.49
C LYS A 153 17.31 -11.43 -12.47
N ILE A 154 16.37 -12.36 -12.61
CA ILE A 154 16.48 -13.51 -13.54
C ILE A 154 15.63 -13.32 -14.80
N GLU A 155 15.10 -12.11 -15.02
CA GLU A 155 14.29 -11.73 -16.18
C GLU A 155 13.03 -12.62 -16.36
N VAL A 156 12.49 -13.12 -15.24
CA VAL A 156 11.23 -13.87 -15.22
C VAL A 156 10.10 -12.93 -14.82
N GLY A 157 9.08 -12.81 -15.67
CA GLY A 157 7.87 -12.09 -15.33
C GLY A 157 7.07 -12.84 -14.27
N VAL A 158 6.78 -12.18 -13.14
CA VAL A 158 5.82 -12.67 -12.14
C VAL A 158 4.54 -11.88 -12.30
N THR A 159 3.45 -12.58 -12.56
CA THR A 159 2.11 -12.02 -12.57
C THR A 159 1.45 -12.26 -11.22
N PHE A 160 0.82 -11.23 -10.69
CA PHE A 160 0.04 -11.28 -9.46
C PHE A 160 -1.46 -11.12 -9.76
N ASP A 161 -1.86 -11.44 -10.98
CA ASP A 161 -3.23 -11.46 -11.52
C ASP A 161 -3.91 -12.82 -11.37
#